data_AF-A0A6G3TDL8-F1
#
_entry.id   AF-A0A6G3TDL8-F1
#
_cell.length_a   1.000
_cell.length_b   1.000
_cell.length_c   1.000
_cell.angle_alpha   90.00
_cell.angle_beta   90.00
_cell.angle_gamma   90.00
#
_symmetry.space_group_name_H-M   'P 1'
#
loop_
_entity.id
_entity.type
_entity.pdbx_description
1 polymer ?
#
loop_
_entity_poly.entity_id
_entity_poly.type
_entity_poly.pdbx_seq_one_letter_code
_entity_poly.pdbx_strand_id
1 'polypeptide(L)'
;MRTALPLLPVQRTWEPVIDQHETWLAVNPVQGCNKGCSYCYLLDRGQTRVKPAELATPRRTVDLLLASPYYHPGTALALYTCTDALSTPRTRAHLVGLLAELVSRDVHNPVCLITKCSVTDDVVDAILAAQAAGIRVIVYLSYSGLGPDVEHGIDHEALRANFPRLHERGIPLVHYWRPLTPANAAPATITRVLDWAARYAACSVAVGLKVKRGARGQMTDLWPALAAEDLPVESADAVWPRQTWDLLASLPDRYPGHPIFQTNSCALAYVLKRPDSHRVHETPACAANHCLDNQRGRCAAATLAPVTSDDIRSRLVWVGVPAVRSVDWDAEQRTATVQEVLHLRDRNNVSEQLGITLRAARASNDQYWSGRLEGGQPLIIDT
;
A
#
# COMPACT_ATOMS: atom_id res chain seq x y z
N MET A 1 26.91 12.34 -34.03
CA MET A 1 25.60 11.75 -33.70
C MET A 1 25.79 10.27 -33.42
N ARG A 2 25.88 9.87 -32.14
CA ARG A 2 25.87 8.45 -31.75
C ARG A 2 24.41 8.01 -31.73
N THR A 3 24.00 7.28 -32.75
CA THR A 3 22.75 6.53 -32.80
C THR A 3 22.75 5.57 -31.61
N ALA A 4 21.93 5.88 -30.59
CA ALA A 4 21.67 4.96 -29.50
C ALA A 4 21.07 3.68 -30.12
N LEU A 5 21.75 2.55 -29.93
CA LEU A 5 21.18 1.23 -30.19
C LEU A 5 19.81 1.17 -29.50
N PRO A 6 18.75 0.66 -30.15
CA PRO A 6 17.47 0.49 -29.50
C PRO A 6 17.69 -0.42 -28.29
N LEU A 7 17.50 0.14 -27.09
CA LEU A 7 17.50 -0.62 -25.84
C LEU A 7 16.48 -1.75 -26.05
N LEU A 8 16.97 -3.00 -26.00
CA LEU A 8 16.10 -4.16 -25.98
C LEU A 8 15.01 -3.92 -24.92
N PRO A 9 13.73 -4.22 -25.22
CA PRO A 9 12.65 -3.93 -24.28
C PRO A 9 12.97 -4.62 -22.94
N VAL A 10 12.90 -3.84 -21.85
CA VAL A 10 13.14 -4.33 -20.50
C VAL A 10 12.32 -5.60 -20.30
N GLN A 11 12.99 -6.72 -20.00
CA GLN A 11 12.33 -7.99 -19.76
C GLN A 11 11.33 -7.83 -18.61
N ARG A 12 10.09 -8.27 -18.84
CA ARG A 12 9.06 -8.19 -17.80
C ARG A 12 9.43 -9.05 -16.60
N THR A 13 9.51 -8.42 -15.43
CA THR A 13 9.66 -9.10 -14.14
C THR A 13 8.29 -9.20 -13.48
N TRP A 14 7.90 -10.38 -13.00
CA TRP A 14 6.58 -10.65 -12.42
C TRP A 14 6.67 -10.85 -10.91
N GLU A 15 5.66 -10.38 -10.19
CA GLU A 15 5.48 -10.74 -8.78
C GLU A 15 4.70 -12.05 -8.64
N PRO A 16 4.78 -12.74 -7.48
CA PRO A 16 3.84 -13.78 -7.13
C PRO A 16 2.38 -13.30 -7.23
N VAL A 17 1.47 -14.20 -7.58
CA VAL A 17 0.02 -13.89 -7.58
C VAL A 17 -0.47 -13.55 -6.17
N ILE A 18 0.06 -14.22 -5.15
CA ILE A 18 -0.21 -13.95 -3.74
C ILE A 18 1.11 -13.60 -3.08
N ASP A 19 1.20 -12.41 -2.51
CA ASP A 19 2.42 -11.92 -1.84
C ASP A 19 2.06 -11.16 -0.57
N GLN A 20 2.99 -11.05 0.38
CA GLN A 20 2.79 -10.26 1.60
C GLN A 20 3.45 -8.89 1.45
N HIS A 21 2.64 -7.84 1.57
CA HIS A 21 3.14 -6.47 1.72
C HIS A 21 3.10 -6.07 3.20
N GLU A 22 3.68 -4.91 3.50
CA GLU A 22 3.77 -4.38 4.87
C GLU A 22 2.42 -4.37 5.59
N THR A 23 1.34 -3.97 4.93
CA THR A 23 0.01 -3.80 5.56
C THR A 23 -0.99 -4.93 5.29
N TRP A 24 -0.83 -5.67 4.19
CA TRP A 24 -1.87 -6.52 3.63
C TRP A 24 -1.28 -7.65 2.79
N LEU A 25 -2.12 -8.62 2.47
CA LEU A 25 -1.82 -9.60 1.44
C LEU A 25 -2.14 -9.03 0.07
N ALA A 26 -1.14 -8.90 -0.79
CA ALA A 26 -1.32 -8.48 -2.17
C ALA A 26 -1.81 -9.64 -3.03
N VAL A 27 -2.86 -9.40 -3.81
CA VAL A 27 -3.48 -10.37 -4.71
C VAL A 27 -3.37 -9.83 -6.14
N ASN A 28 -2.39 -10.33 -6.88
CA ASN A 28 -1.93 -9.83 -8.18
C ASN A 28 -2.11 -10.86 -9.33
N PRO A 29 -3.35 -11.32 -9.61
CA PRO A 29 -3.60 -12.29 -10.66
C PRO A 29 -3.52 -11.68 -12.06
N VAL A 30 -3.53 -10.36 -12.16
CA VAL A 30 -3.28 -9.62 -13.41
C VAL A 30 -2.19 -8.60 -13.15
N GLN A 31 -1.19 -8.55 -14.02
CA GLN A 31 -0.02 -7.70 -13.85
C GLN A 31 0.38 -6.95 -15.13
N GLY A 32 0.96 -5.78 -14.94
CA GLY A 32 1.23 -4.79 -15.98
C GLY A 32 0.09 -3.78 -16.10
N CYS A 33 0.43 -2.54 -16.42
CA CYS A 33 -0.51 -1.44 -16.52
C CYS A 33 -0.30 -0.68 -17.83
N ASN A 34 -1.39 -0.30 -18.51
CA ASN A 34 -1.34 0.50 -19.73
C ASN A 34 -1.05 1.99 -19.46
N LYS A 35 -1.07 2.40 -18.18
CA LYS A 35 -0.75 3.77 -17.74
C LYS A 35 0.76 3.98 -17.66
N GLY A 36 1.17 5.24 -17.70
CA GLY A 36 2.58 5.62 -17.81
C GLY A 36 3.05 6.60 -16.75
N CYS A 37 2.59 6.50 -15.50
CA CYS A 37 2.99 7.43 -14.44
C CYS A 37 4.51 7.38 -14.22
N SER A 38 5.20 8.52 -14.22
CA SER A 38 6.68 8.60 -14.21
C SER A 38 7.30 8.05 -12.92
N TYR A 39 6.58 8.14 -11.80
CA TYR A 39 6.98 7.60 -10.50
C TYR A 39 6.65 6.11 -10.31
N CYS A 40 6.04 5.45 -11.29
CA CYS A 40 5.50 4.11 -11.09
C CYS A 40 6.61 3.09 -10.83
N TYR A 41 6.50 2.36 -9.72
CA TYR A 41 7.43 1.28 -9.36
C TYR A 41 7.36 0.08 -10.32
N LEU A 42 6.38 0.02 -11.22
CA LEU A 42 6.29 -1.00 -12.27
C LEU A 42 7.18 -0.69 -13.47
N LEU A 43 7.74 0.53 -13.58
CA LEU A 43 8.51 0.96 -14.75
C LEU A 43 9.78 0.11 -14.91
N ASP A 44 10.56 0.00 -13.84
CA ASP A 44 11.78 -0.80 -13.77
C ASP A 44 11.55 -2.32 -13.93
N ARG A 45 10.31 -2.80 -13.85
CA ARG A 45 9.91 -4.19 -14.12
C ARG A 45 9.44 -4.41 -15.56
N GLY A 46 9.51 -3.39 -16.41
CA GLY A 46 8.96 -3.44 -17.76
C GLY A 46 7.43 -3.58 -17.78
N GLN A 47 6.75 -3.16 -16.71
CA GLN A 47 5.32 -3.39 -16.49
C GLN A 47 4.45 -2.12 -16.64
N THR A 48 5.00 -0.99 -17.12
CA THR A 48 4.22 0.22 -17.47
C THR A 48 4.05 0.35 -18.98
N ARG A 49 3.00 1.05 -19.41
CA ARG A 49 2.65 1.23 -20.83
C ARG A 49 2.56 -0.10 -21.61
N VAL A 50 2.17 -1.17 -20.92
CA VAL A 50 2.00 -2.51 -21.49
C VAL A 50 0.56 -2.98 -21.37
N LYS A 51 0.19 -3.95 -22.19
CA LYS A 51 -1.05 -4.69 -21.99
C LYS A 51 -0.95 -5.52 -20.69
N PRO A 52 -1.90 -5.36 -19.75
CA PRO A 52 -1.98 -6.24 -18.57
C PRO A 52 -2.10 -7.71 -19.00
N ALA A 53 -1.38 -8.59 -18.30
CA ALA A 53 -1.44 -10.03 -18.53
C ALA A 53 -2.08 -10.73 -17.34
N GLU A 54 -2.98 -11.65 -17.64
CA GLU A 54 -3.64 -12.51 -16.68
C GLU A 54 -2.73 -13.71 -16.38
N LEU A 55 -2.35 -13.85 -15.12
CA LEU A 55 -1.49 -14.92 -14.59
C LEU A 55 -2.31 -16.03 -13.93
N ALA A 56 -3.49 -15.69 -13.41
CA ALA A 56 -4.44 -16.62 -12.83
C ALA A 56 -5.86 -16.13 -13.11
N THR A 57 -6.78 -17.04 -13.35
CA THR A 57 -8.21 -16.72 -13.42
C THR A 57 -8.76 -16.36 -12.03
N PRO A 58 -9.97 -15.78 -11.91
CA PRO A 58 -10.59 -15.50 -10.61
C PRO A 58 -10.63 -16.72 -9.67
N ARG A 59 -11.13 -17.86 -10.16
CA ARG A 59 -11.18 -19.12 -9.39
C ARG A 59 -9.80 -19.58 -8.94
N ARG A 60 -8.82 -19.59 -9.86
CA ARG A 60 -7.45 -20.00 -9.54
C ARG A 60 -6.79 -19.04 -8.55
N THR A 61 -7.14 -17.76 -8.60
CA THR A 61 -6.65 -16.75 -7.65
C THR A 61 -7.09 -17.08 -6.24
N VAL A 62 -8.37 -17.43 -6.03
CA VAL A 62 -8.88 -17.83 -4.71
C VAL A 62 -8.24 -19.14 -4.24
N ASP A 63 -8.01 -20.10 -5.14
CA ASP A 63 -7.28 -21.33 -4.78
C ASP A 63 -5.84 -21.04 -4.33
N LEU A 64 -5.13 -20.16 -5.02
CA LEU A 64 -3.77 -19.74 -4.65
C LEU A 64 -3.77 -18.94 -3.33
N LEU A 65 -4.77 -18.10 -3.12
CA LEU A 65 -4.95 -17.33 -1.89
C LEU A 65 -5.07 -18.27 -0.69
N LEU A 66 -6.03 -19.20 -0.74
CA LEU A 66 -6.30 -20.13 0.36
C LEU A 66 -5.16 -21.12 0.61
N ALA A 67 -4.35 -21.43 -0.40
CA ALA A 67 -3.18 -22.29 -0.28
C ALA A 67 -1.91 -21.54 0.19
N SER A 68 -1.95 -20.20 0.28
CA SER A 68 -0.76 -19.40 0.61
C SER A 68 -0.41 -19.51 2.10
N PRO A 69 0.87 -19.69 2.47
CA PRO A 69 1.28 -19.68 3.89
C PRO A 69 1.05 -18.31 4.55
N TYR A 70 0.88 -17.24 3.76
CA TYR A 70 0.63 -15.90 4.25
C TYR A 70 -0.86 -15.62 4.52
N TYR A 71 -1.77 -16.49 4.07
CA TYR A 71 -3.20 -16.27 4.22
C TYR A 71 -3.64 -16.36 5.68
N HIS A 72 -4.46 -15.38 6.09
CA HIS A 72 -5.18 -15.38 7.35
C HIS A 72 -6.54 -14.69 7.14
N PRO A 73 -7.67 -15.22 7.66
CA PRO A 73 -9.00 -14.65 7.43
C PRO A 73 -9.17 -13.18 7.87
N GLY A 74 -8.38 -12.75 8.87
CA GLY A 74 -8.42 -11.36 9.38
C GLY A 74 -7.59 -10.35 8.60
N THR A 75 -6.72 -10.80 7.70
CA THR A 75 -5.80 -9.94 6.93
C THR A 75 -6.52 -9.28 5.77
N ALA A 76 -6.24 -8.01 5.51
CA ALA A 76 -6.82 -7.32 4.36
C ALA A 76 -6.18 -7.81 3.05
N LEU A 77 -6.97 -7.91 1.98
CA LEU A 77 -6.51 -8.23 0.63
C LEU A 77 -6.40 -6.94 -0.18
N ALA A 78 -5.20 -6.54 -0.60
CA ALA A 78 -5.02 -5.50 -1.59
C ALA A 78 -5.04 -6.11 -2.99
N LEU A 79 -6.12 -5.86 -3.72
CA LEU A 79 -6.27 -6.43 -5.04
C LEU A 79 -5.51 -5.59 -6.07
N TYR A 80 -4.82 -6.27 -6.99
CA TYR A 80 -4.24 -5.68 -8.19
C TYR A 80 -3.18 -4.60 -7.92
N THR A 81 -2.31 -4.75 -6.92
CA THR A 81 -1.22 -3.79 -6.68
C THR A 81 -0.28 -3.65 -7.88
N CYS A 82 -0.11 -4.72 -8.67
CA CYS A 82 0.71 -4.74 -9.89
C CYS A 82 -0.05 -4.41 -11.20
N THR A 83 -1.24 -3.81 -11.11
CA THR A 83 -1.95 -3.22 -12.26
C THR A 83 -2.91 -2.12 -11.75
N ASP A 84 -3.76 -1.59 -12.61
CA ASP A 84 -4.98 -0.93 -12.15
C ASP A 84 -6.14 -1.74 -12.71
N ALA A 85 -6.92 -2.37 -11.82
CA ALA A 85 -7.98 -3.31 -12.19
C ALA A 85 -8.99 -2.71 -13.16
N LEU A 86 -9.14 -1.38 -13.16
CA LEU A 86 -10.13 -0.66 -13.93
C LEU A 86 -9.57 -0.05 -15.22
N SER A 87 -8.27 -0.25 -15.48
CA SER A 87 -7.57 0.36 -16.61
C SER A 87 -7.99 -0.17 -17.99
N THR A 88 -8.59 -1.36 -18.06
CA THR A 88 -9.11 -1.97 -19.28
C THR A 88 -10.41 -2.74 -19.01
N PRO A 89 -11.27 -2.96 -20.02
CA PRO A 89 -12.46 -3.80 -19.86
C PRO A 89 -12.16 -5.22 -19.39
N ARG A 90 -11.04 -5.82 -19.84
CA ARG A 90 -10.64 -7.19 -19.48
C ARG A 90 -10.23 -7.29 -18.01
N THR A 91 -9.39 -6.36 -17.52
CA THR A 91 -9.00 -6.33 -16.10
C THR A 91 -10.19 -6.06 -15.21
N ARG A 92 -11.13 -5.22 -15.66
CA ARG A 92 -12.37 -4.92 -14.94
C ARG A 92 -13.26 -6.15 -14.80
N ALA A 93 -13.48 -6.88 -15.90
CA ALA A 93 -14.22 -8.13 -15.89
C ALA A 93 -13.56 -9.16 -14.94
N HIS A 94 -12.22 -9.21 -14.91
CA HIS A 94 -11.49 -10.06 -13.98
C HIS A 94 -11.72 -9.66 -12.50
N LEU A 95 -11.75 -8.37 -12.18
CA LEU A 95 -12.11 -7.88 -10.84
C LEU A 95 -13.52 -8.31 -10.43
N VAL A 96 -14.51 -8.10 -11.31
CA VAL A 96 -15.90 -8.50 -11.04
C VAL A 96 -15.98 -10.01 -10.79
N GLY A 97 -15.33 -10.82 -11.63
CA GLY A 97 -15.25 -12.27 -11.42
C GLY A 97 -14.55 -12.66 -10.12
N LEU A 98 -13.48 -11.95 -9.73
CA LEU A 98 -12.76 -12.24 -8.48
C LEU A 98 -13.60 -11.92 -7.25
N LEU A 99 -14.34 -10.81 -7.25
CA LEU A 99 -15.27 -10.50 -6.16
C LEU A 99 -16.36 -11.57 -6.03
N ALA A 100 -16.92 -12.03 -7.16
CA ALA A 100 -17.89 -13.11 -7.18
C ALA A 100 -17.32 -14.45 -6.66
N GLU A 101 -16.09 -14.79 -7.03
CA GLU A 101 -15.42 -16.00 -6.53
C GLU A 101 -15.16 -15.94 -5.03
N LEU A 102 -14.72 -14.79 -4.49
CA LEU A 102 -14.57 -14.61 -3.04
C LEU A 102 -15.90 -14.86 -2.31
N VAL A 103 -17.01 -14.32 -2.82
CA VAL A 103 -18.35 -14.57 -2.28
C VAL A 103 -18.72 -16.05 -2.34
N SER A 104 -18.57 -16.69 -3.50
CA SER A 104 -18.97 -18.10 -3.68
C SER A 104 -18.16 -19.08 -2.82
N ARG A 105 -16.96 -18.67 -2.40
CA ARG A 105 -16.01 -19.47 -1.62
C ARG A 105 -15.98 -19.07 -0.14
N ASP A 106 -16.90 -18.21 0.29
CA ASP A 106 -17.04 -17.76 1.68
C ASP A 106 -15.75 -17.09 2.23
N VAL A 107 -15.04 -16.36 1.37
CA VAL A 107 -13.80 -15.65 1.73
C VAL A 107 -14.11 -14.21 2.14
N HIS A 108 -14.22 -13.98 3.45
CA HIS A 108 -14.68 -12.72 4.05
C HIS A 108 -13.60 -11.71 4.42
N ASN A 109 -12.37 -11.92 3.97
CA ASN A 109 -11.28 -10.96 4.21
C ASN A 109 -11.71 -9.55 3.77
N PRO A 110 -11.34 -8.49 4.51
CA PRO A 110 -11.49 -7.12 4.03
C PRO A 110 -10.76 -6.93 2.70
N VAL A 111 -11.40 -6.31 1.73
CA VAL A 111 -10.85 -6.09 0.38
C VAL A 111 -10.55 -4.61 0.18
N CYS A 112 -9.35 -4.32 -0.30
CA CYS A 112 -8.91 -2.99 -0.68
C CYS A 112 -8.72 -2.94 -2.20
N LEU A 113 -9.48 -2.06 -2.86
CA LEU A 113 -9.31 -1.76 -4.28
C LEU A 113 -8.64 -0.39 -4.43
N ILE A 114 -7.43 -0.36 -4.98
CA ILE A 114 -6.70 0.89 -5.22
C ILE A 114 -6.78 1.23 -6.71
N THR A 115 -7.20 2.44 -7.04
CA THR A 115 -7.33 2.85 -8.46
C THR A 115 -7.07 4.34 -8.68
N LYS A 116 -6.67 4.65 -9.92
CA LYS A 116 -6.65 5.99 -10.51
C LYS A 116 -7.66 6.14 -11.65
N CYS A 117 -8.45 5.11 -11.94
CA CYS A 117 -9.38 5.08 -13.04
C CYS A 117 -10.82 5.29 -12.57
N SER A 118 -11.73 5.55 -13.50
CA SER A 118 -13.17 5.60 -13.24
C SER A 118 -13.69 4.25 -12.74
N VAL A 119 -14.48 4.26 -11.68
CA VAL A 119 -15.15 3.07 -11.13
C VAL A 119 -16.51 2.93 -11.80
N THR A 120 -16.66 2.11 -12.83
CA THR A 120 -17.91 1.98 -13.61
C THR A 120 -19.05 1.32 -12.82
N ASP A 121 -20.30 1.44 -13.30
CA ASP A 121 -21.48 0.95 -12.56
C ASP A 121 -21.47 -0.56 -12.33
N ASP A 122 -21.00 -1.35 -13.31
CA ASP A 122 -20.80 -2.80 -13.15
C ASP A 122 -19.86 -3.17 -11.99
N VAL A 123 -18.86 -2.33 -11.73
CA VAL A 123 -17.95 -2.51 -10.60
C VAL A 123 -18.60 -2.08 -9.29
N VAL A 124 -19.35 -0.97 -9.29
CA VAL A 124 -20.13 -0.54 -8.12
C VAL A 124 -21.10 -1.64 -7.71
N ASP A 125 -21.84 -2.21 -8.66
CA ASP A 125 -22.79 -3.29 -8.40
C ASP A 125 -22.09 -4.54 -7.86
N ALA A 126 -20.94 -4.92 -8.41
CA ALA A 126 -20.14 -6.04 -7.91
C ALA A 126 -19.62 -5.80 -6.49
N ILE A 127 -19.19 -4.58 -6.16
CA ILE A 127 -18.78 -4.18 -4.81
C ILE A 127 -19.96 -4.30 -3.84
N LEU A 128 -21.11 -3.75 -4.20
CA LEU A 128 -22.31 -3.79 -3.36
C LEU A 128 -22.79 -5.24 -3.13
N ALA A 129 -22.73 -6.08 -4.17
CA ALA A 129 -23.05 -7.50 -4.05
C ALA A 129 -22.09 -8.23 -3.08
N ALA A 130 -20.79 -7.98 -3.16
CA ALA A 130 -19.82 -8.54 -2.23
C ALA A 130 -20.05 -8.05 -0.79
N GLN A 131 -20.40 -6.77 -0.62
CA GLN A 131 -20.74 -6.20 0.69
C GLN A 131 -22.02 -6.80 1.28
N ALA A 132 -23.04 -7.03 0.47
CA ALA A 132 -24.26 -7.71 0.87
C ALA A 132 -24.00 -9.16 1.33
N ALA A 133 -22.98 -9.81 0.76
CA ALA A 133 -22.51 -11.12 1.17
C ALA A 133 -21.57 -11.11 2.39
N GLY A 134 -21.27 -9.96 2.98
CA GLY A 134 -20.45 -9.84 4.20
C GLY A 134 -19.00 -9.39 3.97
N ILE A 135 -18.54 -9.27 2.72
CA ILE A 135 -17.18 -8.84 2.41
C ILE A 135 -17.05 -7.33 2.56
N ARG A 136 -16.14 -6.86 3.43
CA ARG A 136 -15.87 -5.43 3.58
C ARG A 136 -14.98 -4.93 2.45
N VAL A 137 -15.57 -4.30 1.43
CA VAL A 137 -14.82 -3.67 0.34
C VAL A 137 -14.59 -2.18 0.62
N ILE A 138 -13.34 -1.73 0.50
CA ILE A 138 -12.87 -0.36 0.70
C ILE A 138 -12.17 0.10 -0.59
N VAL A 139 -12.51 1.29 -1.08
CA VAL A 139 -11.90 1.85 -2.29
C VAL A 139 -10.90 2.95 -1.93
N TYR A 140 -9.67 2.79 -2.40
CA TYR A 140 -8.58 3.75 -2.27
C TYR A 140 -8.45 4.53 -3.59
N LEU A 141 -8.84 5.79 -3.57
CA LEU A 141 -8.72 6.68 -4.73
C LEU A 141 -7.37 7.39 -4.68
N SER A 142 -6.47 7.05 -5.60
CA SER A 142 -5.12 7.63 -5.68
C SER A 142 -5.14 9.00 -6.35
N TYR A 143 -5.54 10.04 -5.61
CA TYR A 143 -5.67 11.41 -6.09
C TYR A 143 -4.64 12.30 -5.41
N SER A 144 -3.56 12.66 -6.10
CA SER A 144 -2.42 13.36 -5.46
C SER A 144 -2.31 14.85 -5.81
N GLY A 145 -3.13 15.33 -6.74
CA GLY A 145 -2.99 16.66 -7.34
C GLY A 145 -1.91 16.75 -8.42
N LEU A 146 -1.25 15.65 -8.77
CA LEU A 146 -0.36 15.57 -9.93
C LEU A 146 -1.16 15.69 -11.24
N GLY A 147 -0.52 16.27 -12.25
CA GLY A 147 -1.11 16.50 -13.57
C GLY A 147 -0.74 15.44 -14.62
N PRO A 148 -1.23 15.60 -15.86
CA PRO A 148 -1.01 14.66 -16.96
C PRO A 148 0.47 14.57 -17.40
N ASP A 149 1.30 15.54 -17.04
CA ASP A 149 2.75 15.54 -17.29
C ASP A 149 3.50 14.51 -16.44
N VAL A 150 2.92 14.10 -15.31
CA VAL A 150 3.48 13.08 -14.42
C VAL A 150 2.65 11.79 -14.48
N GLU A 151 1.33 11.90 -14.56
CA GLU A 151 0.39 10.79 -14.53
C GLU A 151 -0.19 10.49 -15.92
N HIS A 152 0.68 10.06 -16.84
CA HIS A 152 0.30 9.83 -18.23
C HIS A 152 -0.78 8.75 -18.39
N GLY A 153 -1.86 9.10 -19.10
CA GLY A 153 -2.98 8.23 -19.41
C GLY A 153 -4.04 8.13 -18.32
N ILE A 154 -3.93 8.90 -17.24
CA ILE A 154 -4.95 9.02 -16.21
C ILE A 154 -5.98 10.09 -16.61
N ASP A 155 -7.26 9.78 -16.43
CA ASP A 155 -8.35 10.75 -16.53
C ASP A 155 -8.65 11.29 -15.13
N HIS A 156 -8.06 12.45 -14.81
CA HIS A 156 -8.16 13.05 -13.49
C HIS A 156 -9.57 13.55 -13.15
N GLU A 157 -10.36 13.93 -14.15
CA GLU A 157 -11.75 14.36 -13.94
C GLU A 157 -12.62 13.17 -13.57
N ALA A 158 -12.50 12.06 -14.31
CA ALA A 158 -13.21 10.83 -14.00
C ALA A 158 -12.77 10.23 -12.65
N LEU A 159 -11.48 10.28 -12.33
CA LEU A 159 -10.98 9.91 -11.00
C LEU A 159 -11.62 10.77 -9.90
N ARG A 160 -11.67 12.09 -10.09
CA ARG A 160 -12.26 13.02 -9.11
C ARG A 160 -13.77 12.79 -8.94
N ALA A 161 -14.46 12.44 -10.01
CA ALA A 161 -15.90 12.13 -10.01
C ALA A 161 -16.25 10.85 -9.24
N ASN A 162 -15.30 9.93 -9.03
CA ASN A 162 -15.52 8.74 -8.19
C ASN A 162 -15.85 9.10 -6.74
N PHE A 163 -15.30 10.20 -6.20
CA PHE A 163 -15.46 10.56 -4.79
C PHE A 163 -16.94 10.74 -4.37
N PRO A 164 -17.71 11.68 -4.94
CA PRO A 164 -19.13 11.83 -4.60
C PRO A 164 -19.92 10.56 -4.95
N ARG A 165 -19.67 9.98 -6.13
CA ARG A 165 -20.44 8.83 -6.62
C ARG A 165 -20.34 7.59 -5.73
N LEU A 166 -19.15 7.27 -5.24
CA LEU A 166 -18.96 6.12 -4.34
C LEU A 166 -19.43 6.44 -2.91
N HIS A 167 -19.26 7.69 -2.47
CA HIS A 167 -19.75 8.16 -1.17
C HIS A 167 -21.29 8.07 -1.07
N GLU A 168 -22.01 8.54 -2.09
CA GLU A 168 -23.49 8.47 -2.17
C GLU A 168 -24.01 7.03 -2.15
N ARG A 169 -23.21 6.06 -2.61
CA ARG A 169 -23.52 4.63 -2.58
C ARG A 169 -23.11 3.95 -1.27
N GLY A 170 -22.57 4.69 -0.30
CA GLY A 170 -22.14 4.16 0.99
C GLY A 170 -20.89 3.27 0.93
N ILE A 171 -20.12 3.32 -0.18
CA ILE A 171 -18.88 2.55 -0.32
C ILE A 171 -17.78 3.28 0.47
N PRO A 172 -17.11 2.61 1.43
CA PRO A 172 -16.03 3.24 2.20
C PRO A 172 -14.89 3.71 1.29
N LEU A 173 -14.55 4.99 1.42
CA LEU A 173 -13.50 5.65 0.64
C LEU A 173 -12.30 6.02 1.52
N VAL A 174 -11.11 5.71 1.02
CA VAL A 174 -9.84 6.25 1.51
C VAL A 174 -9.23 7.11 0.40
N HIS A 175 -8.94 8.36 0.73
CA HIS A 175 -8.14 9.21 -0.15
C HIS A 175 -6.69 8.79 -0.06
N TYR A 176 -6.17 8.17 -1.13
CA TYR A 176 -4.79 7.72 -1.17
C TYR A 176 -3.88 8.81 -1.75
N TRP A 177 -3.39 9.67 -0.86
CA TRP A 177 -2.66 10.88 -1.20
C TRP A 177 -1.17 10.57 -1.45
N ARG A 178 -0.87 10.02 -2.63
CA ARG A 178 0.47 9.57 -2.99
C ARG A 178 0.78 9.61 -4.51
N PRO A 179 2.06 9.74 -4.89
CA PRO A 179 3.17 10.18 -4.05
C PRO A 179 3.10 11.69 -3.83
N LEU A 180 3.67 12.17 -2.73
CA LEU A 180 3.97 13.58 -2.56
C LEU A 180 5.40 13.86 -3.03
N THR A 181 5.51 14.79 -3.96
CA THR A 181 6.73 15.20 -4.67
C THR A 181 6.71 16.73 -4.82
N PRO A 182 7.80 17.36 -5.28
CA PRO A 182 7.80 18.81 -5.49
C PRO A 182 6.68 19.28 -6.44
N ALA A 183 6.31 18.44 -7.41
CA ALA A 183 5.29 18.75 -8.42
C ALA A 183 3.87 18.94 -7.84
N ASN A 184 3.59 18.43 -6.63
CA ASN A 184 2.31 18.63 -5.93
C ASN A 184 2.47 19.17 -4.50
N ALA A 185 3.65 19.72 -4.15
CA ALA A 185 3.96 20.22 -2.81
C ALA A 185 3.39 21.61 -2.48
N ALA A 186 2.97 22.37 -3.50
CA ALA A 186 2.48 23.73 -3.30
C ALA A 186 1.28 23.76 -2.33
N PRO A 187 1.26 24.63 -1.29
CA PRO A 187 0.20 24.65 -0.28
C PRO A 187 -1.21 24.82 -0.85
N ALA A 188 -1.36 25.57 -1.94
CA ALA A 188 -2.63 25.73 -2.65
C ALA A 188 -3.10 24.42 -3.32
N THR A 189 -2.18 23.63 -3.89
CA THR A 189 -2.48 22.31 -4.46
C THR A 189 -2.91 21.35 -3.36
N ILE A 190 -2.14 21.27 -2.27
CA ILE A 190 -2.44 20.41 -1.12
C ILE A 190 -3.81 20.75 -0.54
N THR A 191 -4.05 22.04 -0.30
CA THR A 191 -5.31 22.58 0.18
C THR A 191 -6.47 22.15 -0.72
N ARG A 192 -6.37 22.40 -2.03
CA ARG A 192 -7.43 22.05 -2.99
C ARG A 192 -7.73 20.55 -3.02
N VAL A 193 -6.70 19.71 -2.95
CA VAL A 193 -6.84 18.24 -2.93
C VAL A 193 -7.55 17.78 -1.66
N LEU A 194 -7.11 18.25 -0.50
CA LEU A 194 -7.69 17.86 0.79
C LEU A 194 -9.11 18.43 0.99
N ASP A 195 -9.36 19.69 0.61
CA ASP A 195 -10.70 20.30 0.64
C ASP A 195 -11.71 19.51 -0.20
N TRP A 196 -11.27 18.83 -1.26
CA TRP A 196 -12.11 17.93 -2.04
C TRP A 196 -12.27 16.56 -1.38
N ALA A 197 -11.14 15.92 -1.04
CA ALA A 197 -11.13 14.57 -0.51
C ALA A 197 -11.86 14.44 0.83
N ALA A 198 -11.67 15.41 1.74
CA ALA A 198 -12.26 15.40 3.08
C ALA A 198 -13.80 15.52 3.09
N ARG A 199 -14.42 15.90 1.96
CA ARG A 199 -15.89 15.93 1.83
C ARG A 199 -16.50 14.54 1.69
N TYR A 200 -15.74 13.57 1.21
CA TYR A 200 -16.28 12.29 0.74
C TYR A 200 -15.55 11.07 1.33
N ALA A 201 -14.24 11.17 1.50
CA ALA A 201 -13.41 10.10 2.03
C ALA A 201 -13.47 10.06 3.55
N ALA A 202 -13.40 8.86 4.13
CA ALA A 202 -13.39 8.68 5.58
C ALA A 202 -12.08 9.17 6.21
N CYS A 203 -10.97 9.07 5.47
CA CYS A 203 -9.64 9.51 5.89
C CYS A 203 -8.73 9.72 4.68
N SER A 204 -7.51 10.21 4.93
CA SER A 204 -6.44 10.24 3.94
C SER A 204 -5.24 9.43 4.37
N VAL A 205 -4.54 8.82 3.41
CA VAL A 205 -3.22 8.23 3.61
C VAL A 205 -2.21 9.05 2.82
N ALA A 206 -1.36 9.81 3.52
CA ALA A 206 -0.28 10.61 2.94
C ALA A 206 0.98 9.76 2.82
N VAL A 207 1.57 9.70 1.63
CA VAL A 207 2.85 8.99 1.41
C VAL A 207 3.73 9.79 0.46
N GLY A 208 4.97 10.03 0.86
CA GLY A 208 6.01 10.58 -0.01
C GLY A 208 6.38 9.65 -1.17
N LEU A 209 7.40 10.03 -1.93
CA LEU A 209 7.90 9.22 -3.02
C LEU A 209 8.61 7.98 -2.48
N LYS A 210 8.12 6.79 -2.86
CA LYS A 210 8.81 5.52 -2.57
C LYS A 210 9.90 5.30 -3.63
N VAL A 211 11.13 5.10 -3.17
CA VAL A 211 12.29 4.82 -4.03
C VAL A 211 12.82 3.45 -3.69
N LYS A 212 12.72 2.49 -4.62
CA LYS A 212 13.27 1.16 -4.41
C LYS A 212 14.77 1.14 -4.70
N ARG A 213 15.44 0.08 -4.23
CA ARG A 213 16.85 -0.19 -4.55
C ARG A 213 17.06 -0.32 -6.06
N GLY A 214 18.04 0.42 -6.59
CA GLY A 214 18.36 0.49 -8.01
C GLY A 214 17.46 1.39 -8.85
N ALA A 215 16.50 2.10 -8.25
CA ALA A 215 15.58 2.98 -8.98
C ALA A 215 15.92 4.47 -8.84
N ARG A 216 17.02 4.85 -8.16
CA ARG A 216 17.42 6.27 -8.04
C ARG A 216 17.43 6.98 -9.39
N GLY A 217 18.08 6.40 -10.41
CA GLY A 217 18.20 7.03 -11.73
C GLY A 217 16.85 7.42 -12.34
N GLN A 218 15.86 6.53 -12.25
CA GLN A 218 14.49 6.81 -12.69
C GLN A 218 13.85 7.95 -11.90
N MET A 219 14.07 7.99 -10.58
CA MET A 219 13.45 9.00 -9.71
C MET A 219 14.09 10.38 -9.87
N THR A 220 15.36 10.46 -10.28
CA THR A 220 16.05 11.71 -10.58
C THR A 220 15.41 12.48 -11.73
N ASP A 221 14.86 11.78 -12.75
CA ASP A 221 14.14 12.43 -13.85
C ASP A 221 12.88 13.17 -13.36
N LEU A 222 12.23 12.63 -12.33
CA LEU A 222 11.05 13.23 -11.71
C LEU A 222 11.42 14.31 -10.68
N TRP A 223 12.49 14.07 -9.92
CA TRP A 223 12.94 14.93 -8.83
C TRP A 223 14.48 15.01 -8.83
N PRO A 224 15.05 16.01 -9.53
CA PRO A 224 16.50 16.11 -9.74
C PRO A 224 17.36 16.13 -8.48
N ALA A 225 16.85 16.66 -7.36
CA ALA A 225 17.56 16.69 -6.08
C ALA A 225 17.92 15.28 -5.55
N LEU A 226 17.25 14.23 -6.02
CA LEU A 226 17.57 12.84 -5.68
C LEU A 226 18.88 12.34 -6.31
N ALA A 227 19.53 13.12 -7.17
CA ALA A 227 20.81 12.78 -7.76
C ALA A 227 21.97 12.76 -6.75
N ALA A 228 21.86 13.47 -5.63
CA ALA A 228 22.94 13.60 -4.65
C ALA A 228 23.30 12.23 -4.03
N GLU A 229 24.56 11.83 -4.18
CA GLU A 229 25.04 10.47 -3.85
C GLU A 229 24.98 10.14 -2.36
N ASP A 230 25.10 11.15 -1.50
CA ASP A 230 25.08 11.05 -0.04
C ASP A 230 23.67 10.86 0.54
N LEU A 231 22.61 11.14 -0.23
CA LEU A 231 21.24 10.96 0.22
C LEU A 231 20.87 9.46 0.33
N PRO A 232 20.34 8.97 1.46
CA PRO A 232 19.95 7.57 1.62
C PRO A 232 18.57 7.26 0.99
N VAL A 233 18.33 7.66 -0.27
CA VAL A 233 16.98 7.62 -0.89
C VAL A 233 16.39 6.20 -0.98
N GLU A 234 17.21 5.18 -1.21
CA GLU A 234 16.76 3.80 -1.43
C GLU A 234 16.56 3.00 -0.12
N SER A 235 17.02 3.54 1.02
CA SER A 235 16.81 2.97 2.35
C SER A 235 15.79 3.76 3.19
N ALA A 236 15.40 4.95 2.73
CA ALA A 236 14.32 5.72 3.33
C ALA A 236 12.98 4.99 3.21
N ASP A 237 12.07 5.23 4.17
CA ASP A 237 10.68 4.79 4.07
C ASP A 237 10.08 5.41 2.80
N ALA A 238 10.18 6.73 2.69
CA ALA A 238 9.69 7.55 1.60
C ALA A 238 10.47 8.87 1.63
N VAL A 239 10.54 9.52 0.48
CA VAL A 239 11.17 10.82 0.30
C VAL A 239 10.10 11.90 0.23
N TRP A 240 10.27 12.97 1.01
CA TRP A 240 9.27 14.02 1.21
C TRP A 240 9.84 15.41 0.91
N PRO A 241 9.12 16.27 0.16
CA PRO A 241 9.47 17.68 0.08
C PRO A 241 9.29 18.33 1.45
N ARG A 242 10.24 19.15 1.90
CA ARG A 242 10.15 19.82 3.21
C ARG A 242 8.84 20.59 3.38
N GLN A 243 8.45 21.36 2.37
CA GLN A 243 7.21 22.15 2.41
C GLN A 243 5.97 21.30 2.70
N THR A 244 5.88 20.12 2.09
CA THR A 244 4.79 19.18 2.33
C THR A 244 4.88 18.57 3.72
N TRP A 245 6.09 18.18 4.14
CA TRP A 245 6.34 17.57 5.45
C TRP A 245 5.94 18.51 6.58
N ASP A 246 6.38 19.77 6.53
CA ASP A 246 6.08 20.77 7.55
C ASP A 246 4.57 21.07 7.60
N LEU A 247 3.89 21.07 6.45
CA LEU A 247 2.46 21.30 6.39
C LEU A 247 1.66 20.21 7.12
N LEU A 248 2.12 18.95 7.12
CA LEU A 248 1.42 17.83 7.79
C LEU A 248 1.12 18.13 9.26
N ALA A 249 1.98 18.87 9.94
CA ALA A 249 1.80 19.24 11.35
C ALA A 249 0.59 20.17 11.58
N SER A 250 0.22 20.98 10.58
CA SER A 250 -0.88 21.95 10.66
C SER A 250 -2.21 21.43 10.10
N LEU A 251 -2.19 20.32 9.34
CA LEU A 251 -3.40 19.76 8.75
C LEU A 251 -4.47 19.33 9.78
N PRO A 252 -4.12 18.80 10.97
CA PRO A 252 -5.10 18.49 12.01
C PRO A 252 -5.98 19.67 12.40
N ASP A 253 -5.40 20.86 12.57
CA ASP A 253 -6.14 22.07 12.96
C ASP A 253 -7.11 22.52 11.87
N ARG A 254 -6.73 22.33 10.61
CA ARG A 254 -7.57 22.67 9.45
C ARG A 254 -8.65 21.61 9.19
N TYR A 255 -8.38 20.35 9.48
CA TYR A 255 -9.28 19.23 9.18
C TYR A 255 -9.52 18.35 10.42
N PRO A 256 -10.08 18.90 11.52
CA PRO A 256 -10.18 18.19 12.80
C PRO A 256 -11.07 16.94 12.75
N GLY A 257 -12.00 16.87 11.81
CA GLY A 257 -12.88 15.70 11.60
C GLY A 257 -12.36 14.68 10.59
N HIS A 258 -11.22 14.93 9.95
CA HIS A 258 -10.71 14.11 8.86
C HIS A 258 -9.30 13.60 9.18
N PRO A 259 -9.16 12.35 9.64
CA PRO A 259 -7.86 11.82 10.03
C PRO A 259 -6.94 11.64 8.82
N ILE A 260 -5.65 11.90 9.03
CA ILE A 260 -4.60 11.82 8.02
C ILE A 260 -3.53 10.88 8.54
N PHE A 261 -3.43 9.72 7.90
CA PHE A 261 -2.51 8.67 8.26
C PHE A 261 -1.26 8.72 7.37
N GLN A 262 -0.11 8.36 7.93
CA GLN A 262 1.11 8.04 7.19
C GLN A 262 1.30 6.52 7.04
N THR A 263 0.46 5.72 7.68
CA THR A 263 0.46 4.26 7.54
C THR A 263 -0.88 3.74 7.02
N ASN A 264 -0.84 2.82 6.05
CA ASN A 264 -2.06 2.18 5.53
C ASN A 264 -2.76 1.34 6.61
N SER A 265 -2.01 0.72 7.52
CA SER A 265 -2.54 -0.14 8.58
C SER A 265 -3.49 0.62 9.50
N CYS A 266 -3.13 1.83 9.92
CA CYS A 266 -3.96 2.68 10.77
C CYS A 266 -5.19 3.20 10.03
N ALA A 267 -5.06 3.57 8.75
CA ALA A 267 -6.20 3.98 7.93
C ALA A 267 -7.21 2.83 7.75
N LEU A 268 -6.73 1.61 7.48
CA LEU A 268 -7.59 0.43 7.40
C LEU A 268 -8.26 0.13 8.73
N ALA A 269 -7.50 0.17 9.82
CA ALA A 269 -8.03 -0.03 11.17
C ALA A 269 -9.17 0.95 11.47
N TYR A 270 -8.97 2.23 11.15
CA TYR A 270 -9.97 3.28 11.28
C TYR A 270 -11.25 2.99 10.48
N VAL A 271 -11.12 2.71 9.17
CA VAL A 271 -12.27 2.44 8.30
C VAL A 271 -13.01 1.16 8.70
N LEU A 272 -12.28 0.13 9.10
CA LEU A 272 -12.82 -1.15 9.58
C LEU A 272 -13.31 -1.08 11.04
N LYS A 273 -13.13 0.06 11.71
CA LYS A 273 -13.49 0.28 13.13
C LYS A 273 -12.87 -0.76 14.08
N ARG A 274 -11.64 -1.18 13.78
CA ARG A 274 -10.86 -2.16 14.57
C ARG A 274 -9.54 -1.54 15.06
N PRO A 275 -8.87 -2.12 16.07
CA PRO A 275 -7.50 -1.76 16.40
C PRO A 275 -6.55 -1.99 15.21
N ASP A 276 -5.45 -1.24 15.16
CA ASP A 276 -4.37 -1.47 14.18
C ASP A 276 -3.81 -2.89 14.30
N SER A 277 -3.66 -3.58 13.16
CA SER A 277 -3.21 -4.99 13.11
C SER A 277 -1.75 -5.14 13.49
N HIS A 278 -0.93 -4.11 13.25
CA HIS A 278 0.49 -4.08 13.56
C HIS A 278 0.77 -3.60 14.98
N ARG A 279 -0.28 -3.25 15.74
CA ARG A 279 -0.23 -2.89 17.16
C ARG A 279 0.72 -1.74 17.46
N VAL A 280 0.83 -0.77 16.55
CA VAL A 280 1.83 0.30 16.65
C VAL A 280 1.50 1.41 17.65
N HIS A 281 0.52 1.22 18.55
CA HIS A 281 0.13 2.23 19.54
C HIS A 281 1.34 2.69 20.37
N GLU A 282 1.41 3.99 20.68
CA GLU A 282 2.53 4.65 21.38
C GLU A 282 3.94 4.52 20.75
N THR A 283 4.07 3.90 19.57
CA THR A 283 5.33 3.89 18.82
C THR A 283 5.52 5.17 17.98
N PRO A 284 6.74 5.44 17.49
CA PRO A 284 6.97 6.50 16.50
C PRO A 284 6.09 6.40 15.25
N ALA A 285 5.70 5.19 14.82
CA ALA A 285 4.77 5.01 13.71
C ALA A 285 3.37 5.51 14.06
N CYS A 286 2.88 5.30 15.28
CA CYS A 286 1.59 5.88 15.75
C CYS A 286 1.66 7.40 15.88
N ALA A 287 2.78 7.95 16.38
CA ALA A 287 2.96 9.39 16.53
C ALA A 287 2.88 10.15 15.19
N ALA A 288 3.32 9.51 14.09
CA ALA A 288 3.26 10.09 12.75
C ALA A 288 1.82 10.18 12.16
N ASN A 289 0.84 9.51 12.78
CA ASN A 289 -0.54 9.47 12.30
C ASN A 289 -1.42 10.49 13.02
N HIS A 290 -2.13 11.34 12.27
CA HIS A 290 -3.23 12.15 12.79
C HIS A 290 -4.48 11.27 12.92
N CYS A 291 -4.68 10.75 14.13
CA CYS A 291 -5.73 9.80 14.48
C CYS A 291 -6.69 10.40 15.50
N LEU A 292 -8.00 10.20 15.31
CA LEU A 292 -9.05 10.63 16.23
C LEU A 292 -9.01 9.82 17.54
N ASP A 293 -9.45 10.44 18.63
CA ASP A 293 -9.42 9.85 19.98
C ASP A 293 -10.15 8.51 20.07
N ASN A 294 -11.26 8.36 19.35
CA ASN A 294 -12.02 7.09 19.34
C ASN A 294 -11.19 5.92 18.79
N GLN A 295 -10.38 6.15 17.76
CA GLN A 295 -9.53 5.13 17.17
C GLN A 295 -8.26 4.91 18.00
N ARG A 296 -7.68 5.96 18.59
CA ARG A 296 -6.60 5.81 19.58
C ARG A 296 -7.05 4.98 20.77
N GLY A 297 -8.24 5.27 21.30
CA GLY A 297 -8.85 4.51 22.40
C GLY A 297 -9.08 3.03 22.04
N ARG A 298 -9.52 2.71 20.82
CA ARG A 298 -9.61 1.31 20.35
C ARG A 298 -8.26 0.62 20.33
N CYS A 299 -7.20 1.30 19.89
CA CYS A 299 -5.85 0.73 19.88
C CYS A 299 -5.31 0.55 21.31
N ALA A 300 -5.52 1.52 22.20
CA ALA A 300 -5.09 1.46 23.60
C ALA A 300 -5.80 0.35 24.39
N ALA A 301 -7.11 0.18 24.18
CA ALA A 301 -7.91 -0.84 24.84
C ALA A 301 -7.67 -2.25 24.29
N ALA A 302 -6.92 -2.39 23.19
CA ALA A 302 -6.74 -3.68 22.57
C ALA A 302 -5.73 -4.52 23.33
N THR A 303 -6.20 -5.64 23.89
CA THR A 303 -5.34 -6.60 24.56
C THR A 303 -4.38 -7.23 23.56
N LEU A 304 -3.09 -7.19 23.90
CA LEU A 304 -2.06 -7.87 23.14
C LEU A 304 -2.00 -9.32 23.57
N ALA A 305 -2.05 -10.23 22.60
CA ALA A 305 -1.77 -11.63 22.88
C ALA A 305 -0.32 -11.74 23.40
N PRO A 306 -0.08 -12.53 24.45
CA PRO A 306 1.28 -12.91 24.83
C PRO A 306 1.98 -13.54 23.63
N VAL A 307 3.24 -13.18 23.41
CA VAL A 307 4.09 -13.75 22.36
C VAL A 307 5.36 -14.27 23.03
N THR A 308 5.73 -15.50 22.69
CA THR A 308 6.96 -16.14 23.13
C THR A 308 7.94 -16.29 21.97
N SER A 309 9.22 -16.55 22.29
CA SER A 309 10.22 -16.89 21.27
C SER A 309 9.84 -18.14 20.46
N ASP A 310 9.09 -19.07 21.06
CA ASP A 310 8.62 -20.29 20.38
C ASP A 310 7.48 -19.98 19.39
N ASP A 311 6.60 -19.03 19.70
CA ASP A 311 5.57 -18.55 18.75
C ASP A 311 6.23 -17.91 17.52
N ILE A 312 7.25 -17.08 17.75
CA ILE A 312 8.02 -16.42 16.69
C ILE A 312 8.72 -17.46 15.82
N ARG A 313 9.41 -18.42 16.45
CA ARG A 313 10.10 -19.52 15.74
C ARG A 313 9.11 -20.36 14.93
N SER A 314 7.97 -20.72 15.52
CA SER A 314 6.93 -21.52 14.87
C SER A 314 6.35 -20.79 13.66
N ARG A 315 6.12 -19.47 13.77
CA ARG A 315 5.64 -18.68 12.63
C ARG A 315 6.70 -18.53 11.54
N LEU A 316 7.98 -18.38 11.90
CA LEU A 316 9.08 -18.36 10.93
C LEU A 316 9.17 -19.68 10.15
N VAL A 317 9.05 -20.82 10.84
CA VAL A 317 8.98 -22.14 10.20
C VAL A 317 7.77 -22.24 9.28
N TRP A 318 6.61 -21.77 9.71
CA TRP A 318 5.38 -21.76 8.92
C TRP A 318 5.53 -21.00 7.58
N VAL A 319 6.21 -19.85 7.59
CA VAL A 319 6.47 -19.07 6.36
C VAL A 319 7.68 -19.58 5.56
N GLY A 320 8.23 -20.74 5.94
CA GLY A 320 9.27 -21.44 5.17
C GLY A 320 10.70 -21.13 5.60
N VAL A 321 10.92 -20.65 6.83
CA VAL A 321 12.25 -20.43 7.42
C VAL A 321 12.56 -21.57 8.41
N PRO A 322 13.12 -22.71 7.95
CA PRO A 322 13.15 -23.95 8.73
C PRO A 322 14.16 -23.94 9.89
N ALA A 323 15.13 -23.03 9.88
CA ALA A 323 16.17 -22.96 10.90
C ALA A 323 16.39 -21.50 11.33
N VAL A 324 16.10 -21.23 12.60
CA VAL A 324 16.37 -19.95 13.26
C VAL A 324 17.32 -20.24 14.41
N ARG A 325 18.54 -19.70 14.37
CA ARG A 325 19.59 -19.96 15.37
C ARG A 325 19.23 -19.36 16.72
N SER A 326 18.80 -18.11 16.71
CA SER A 326 18.37 -17.39 17.90
C SER A 326 17.26 -16.40 17.58
N VAL A 327 16.35 -16.25 18.53
CA VAL A 327 15.35 -15.16 18.55
C VAL A 327 15.63 -14.39 19.81
N ASP A 328 16.13 -13.16 19.66
CA ASP A 328 16.22 -12.21 20.76
C ASP A 328 14.87 -11.48 20.85
N TRP A 329 14.12 -11.75 21.92
CA TRP A 329 12.76 -11.26 22.09
C TRP A 329 12.68 -10.29 23.26
N ASP A 330 12.39 -9.02 22.93
CA ASP A 330 12.09 -7.98 23.90
C ASP A 330 10.56 -7.87 24.05
N ALA A 331 10.04 -8.39 25.16
CA ALA A 331 8.62 -8.38 25.45
C ALA A 331 8.07 -6.97 25.76
N GLU A 332 8.90 -6.07 26.26
CA GLU A 332 8.51 -4.69 26.60
C GLU A 332 8.40 -3.86 25.32
N GLN A 333 9.42 -3.91 24.46
CA GLN A 333 9.43 -3.21 23.16
C GLN A 333 8.67 -3.96 22.05
N ARG A 334 8.18 -5.16 22.36
CA ARG A 334 7.56 -6.09 21.41
C ARG A 334 8.35 -6.23 20.11
N THR A 335 9.67 -6.33 20.26
CA THR A 335 10.60 -6.38 19.15
C THR A 335 11.37 -7.69 19.19
N ALA A 336 11.30 -8.44 18.11
CA ALA A 336 12.09 -9.64 17.90
C ALA A 336 13.24 -9.33 16.95
N THR A 337 14.45 -9.76 17.30
CA THR A 337 15.62 -9.70 16.41
C THR A 337 16.10 -11.10 16.11
N VAL A 338 16.26 -11.42 14.82
CA VAL A 338 16.84 -12.69 14.34
C VAL A 338 18.07 -12.42 13.49
N GLN A 339 19.04 -13.34 13.54
CA GLN A 339 20.30 -13.20 12.81
C GLN A 339 20.19 -13.62 11.34
N GLU A 340 19.17 -14.41 11.03
CA GLU A 340 18.89 -14.91 9.70
C GLU A 340 18.58 -13.77 8.72
N VAL A 341 18.93 -14.02 7.46
CA VAL A 341 18.50 -13.17 6.37
C VAL A 341 17.07 -13.57 6.00
N LEU A 342 16.14 -12.63 6.13
CA LEU A 342 14.72 -12.85 5.82
C LEU A 342 14.29 -12.00 4.63
N HIS A 343 13.36 -12.55 3.85
CA HIS A 343 12.61 -11.75 2.90
C HIS A 343 11.64 -10.80 3.61
N LEU A 344 11.43 -9.65 3.01
CA LEU A 344 10.53 -8.63 3.57
C LEU A 344 9.10 -9.14 3.77
N ARG A 345 8.61 -9.94 2.82
CA ARG A 345 7.27 -10.56 2.88
C ARG A 345 7.12 -11.47 4.11
N ASP A 346 8.16 -12.22 4.47
CA ASP A 346 8.13 -13.14 5.61
C ASP A 346 8.13 -12.34 6.92
N ARG A 347 8.98 -11.30 6.99
CA ARG A 347 9.04 -10.39 8.13
C ARG A 347 7.70 -9.70 8.38
N ASN A 348 7.07 -9.21 7.33
CA ASN A 348 5.79 -8.53 7.39
C ASN A 348 4.68 -9.47 7.86
N ASN A 349 4.67 -10.71 7.36
CA ASN A 349 3.67 -11.68 7.77
C ASN A 349 3.82 -12.04 9.25
N VAL A 350 5.03 -12.33 9.73
CA VAL A 350 5.27 -12.62 11.15
C VAL A 350 4.87 -11.41 12.02
N SER A 351 5.26 -10.21 11.60
CA SER A 351 4.96 -8.97 12.33
C SER A 351 3.45 -8.72 12.44
N GLU A 352 2.70 -8.89 11.35
CA GLU A 352 1.24 -8.72 11.34
C GLU A 352 0.54 -9.77 12.20
N GLN A 353 0.92 -11.05 12.08
CA GLN A 353 0.22 -12.15 12.76
C GLN A 353 0.49 -12.19 14.26
N LEU A 354 1.69 -11.81 14.70
CA LEU A 354 2.04 -11.79 16.13
C LEU A 354 1.87 -10.40 16.76
N GLY A 355 1.65 -9.36 15.95
CA GLY A 355 1.57 -7.98 16.43
C GLY A 355 2.87 -7.53 17.09
N ILE A 356 4.00 -7.76 16.42
CA ILE A 356 5.36 -7.45 16.89
C ILE A 356 6.17 -6.75 15.79
N THR A 357 7.29 -6.14 16.15
CA THR A 357 8.29 -5.70 15.17
C THR A 357 9.33 -6.80 14.97
N LEU A 358 9.46 -7.36 13.76
CA LEU A 358 10.52 -8.32 13.43
C LEU A 358 11.69 -7.65 12.69
N ARG A 359 12.86 -7.61 13.34
CA ARG A 359 14.13 -7.13 12.80
C ARG A 359 14.99 -8.31 12.35
N ALA A 360 15.48 -8.22 11.13
CA ALA A 360 16.35 -9.24 10.53
C ALA A 360 17.20 -8.59 9.43
N ALA A 361 18.34 -9.22 9.10
CA ALA A 361 19.07 -8.85 7.90
C ALA A 361 18.17 -9.07 6.67
N ARG A 362 18.25 -8.17 5.70
CA ARG A 362 17.36 -8.18 4.53
C ARG A 362 17.95 -9.01 3.40
N ALA A 363 17.12 -9.83 2.75
CA ALA A 363 17.54 -10.58 1.56
C ALA A 363 17.97 -9.63 0.42
N SER A 364 19.12 -9.91 -0.21
CA SER A 364 19.72 -9.04 -1.21
C SER A 364 18.88 -8.89 -2.49
N ASN A 365 17.99 -9.85 -2.74
CA ASN A 365 17.08 -9.89 -3.88
C ASN A 365 15.67 -9.34 -3.58
N ASP A 366 15.40 -8.82 -2.37
CA ASP A 366 14.11 -8.21 -2.09
C ASP A 366 13.92 -6.93 -2.91
N GLN A 367 12.82 -6.84 -3.66
CA GLN A 367 12.55 -5.71 -4.55
C GLN A 367 11.70 -4.59 -3.94
N TYR A 368 11.21 -4.76 -2.70
CA TYR A 368 10.34 -3.78 -2.04
C TYR A 368 11.12 -2.62 -1.39
N TRP A 369 10.46 -1.53 -1.01
CA TRP A 369 11.07 -0.48 -0.18
C TRP A 369 10.96 -0.87 1.30
N SER A 370 11.78 -0.26 2.15
CA SER A 370 11.61 -0.39 3.59
C SER A 370 10.37 0.36 4.06
N GLY A 371 9.60 -0.27 4.93
CA GLY A 371 8.38 0.28 5.49
C GLY A 371 8.61 1.05 6.80
N ARG A 372 7.67 1.91 7.18
CA ARG A 372 7.73 2.62 8.48
C ARG A 372 7.44 1.66 9.65
N LEU A 373 6.58 0.67 9.44
CA LEU A 373 6.27 -0.39 10.42
C LEU A 373 7.48 -1.30 10.64
N GLU A 374 8.44 -1.30 9.70
CA GLU A 374 9.71 -2.02 9.79
C GLU A 374 10.85 -1.16 10.39
N GLY A 375 10.55 0.07 10.80
CA GLY A 375 11.52 1.03 11.36
C GLY A 375 12.15 1.98 10.34
N GLY A 376 11.74 1.93 9.07
CA GLY A 376 12.19 2.86 8.03
C GLY A 376 11.87 4.30 8.39
N GLN A 377 12.82 5.20 8.16
CA GLN A 377 12.69 6.63 8.45
C GLN A 377 12.40 7.43 7.17
N PRO A 378 11.58 8.49 7.25
CA PRO A 378 11.38 9.39 6.13
C PRO A 378 12.67 10.14 5.82
N LEU A 379 12.90 10.43 4.54
CA LEU A 379 13.94 11.37 4.10
C LEU A 379 13.26 12.68 3.69
N ILE A 380 13.60 13.78 4.35
CA ILE A 380 13.04 15.11 4.07
C ILE A 380 14.08 15.89 3.27
N ILE A 381 13.67 16.41 2.11
CA ILE A 381 14.55 17.16 1.20
C ILE A 381 14.07 18.60 1.08
N ASP A 382 15.01 19.53 1.24
CA ASP A 382 14.85 20.94 0.92
C ASP A 382 14.79 21.11 -0.61
N THR A 383 13.69 21.69 -1.09
CA THR A 383 13.35 21.82 -2.53
C THR A 383 13.22 23.25 -2.94
#